data_AF-A0A7J6NQC3-F1
#
_entry.id   AF-A0A7J6NQC3-F1
#
_cell.length_a   1.000
_cell.length_b   1.000
_cell.length_c   1.000
_cell.angle_alpha   90.00
_cell.angle_beta   90.00
_cell.angle_gamma   90.00
#
_symmetry.space_group_name_H-M   'P 1'
#
loop_
_entity.id
_entity.type
_entity.pdbx_description
1 polymer ?
#
loop_
_entity_poly.entity_id
_entity_poly.type
_entity_poly.pdbx_seq_one_letter_code
_entity_poly.pdbx_strand_id
1 'polypeptide(L)'
;MIFRYSNSTVARRSSWQLSLKVSTIESAARSILESIGGEDADRQGLQKTPMRYAKALEFLTKGYSESLDEIVNDAIFDVEPSDNDEMVMVRDIDMFSLCEHHLLPFYGTVDIGYIPRGKVLGLSKLARITE
;
A
#
# COMPACT_ATOMS: atom_id res chain seq x y z
N MET A 1 4.01 0.16 -0.19
CA MET A 1 4.24 -0.99 0.72
C MET A 1 5.36 -0.82 1.76
N ILE A 2 5.00 -0.70 3.04
CA ILE A 2 5.91 -1.07 4.14
C ILE A 2 5.99 -2.60 4.13
N PHE A 3 7.08 -3.14 3.59
CA PHE A 3 7.29 -4.59 3.52
C PHE A 3 7.52 -5.17 4.92
N ARG A 4 6.48 -5.74 5.53
CA ARG A 4 6.67 -6.68 6.65
C ARG A 4 7.07 -8.04 6.11
N TYR A 5 8.36 -8.27 5.90
CA TYR A 5 8.88 -9.63 5.71
C TYR A 5 8.97 -10.31 7.09
N SER A 6 7.94 -11.07 7.47
CA SER A 6 7.93 -11.88 8.70
C SER A 6 7.87 -13.36 8.31
N ASN A 7 8.99 -14.06 8.49
CA ASN A 7 9.16 -15.49 8.22
C ASN A 7 8.59 -16.39 9.35
N SER A 8 7.69 -15.86 10.15
CA SER A 8 6.95 -16.57 11.18
C SER A 8 5.49 -16.58 10.81
N THR A 9 4.86 -17.75 10.91
CA THR A 9 3.41 -17.99 10.94
C THR A 9 2.67 -16.88 11.70
N VAL A 10 2.34 -15.79 11.02
CA VAL A 10 1.40 -14.79 11.53
C VAL A 10 0.05 -15.45 11.39
N ALA A 11 -0.31 -16.19 12.44
CA ALA A 11 -1.66 -16.62 12.69
C ALA A 11 -2.61 -15.50 12.29
N ARG A 12 -3.57 -15.85 11.44
CA ARG A 12 -4.72 -15.06 11.02
C ARG A 12 -5.32 -14.35 12.24
N ARG A 13 -4.82 -13.17 12.61
CA ARG A 13 -5.34 -12.38 13.73
C ARG A 13 -6.58 -11.65 13.22
N SER A 14 -7.67 -12.39 13.14
CA SER A 14 -9.03 -11.91 12.95
C SER A 14 -9.43 -11.00 14.13
N SER A 15 -9.11 -9.70 14.06
CA SER A 15 -9.75 -8.61 14.84
C SER A 15 -8.97 -7.29 14.88
N TRP A 16 -7.84 -7.12 14.18
CA TRP A 16 -7.25 -5.79 14.03
C TRP A 16 -7.96 -5.03 12.92
N GLN A 17 -9.15 -4.53 13.22
CA GLN A 17 -9.69 -3.36 12.54
C GLN A 17 -8.77 -2.19 12.92
N LEU A 18 -7.64 -2.08 12.22
CA LEU A 18 -6.73 -0.93 12.29
C LEU A 18 -7.44 0.25 11.63
N SER A 19 -8.51 0.75 12.26
CA SER A 19 -9.03 2.06 11.92
C SER A 19 -8.00 3.08 12.38
N LEU A 20 -7.30 3.66 11.41
CA LEU A 20 -6.49 4.83 11.67
C LEU A 20 -7.38 5.87 12.35
N LYS A 21 -7.04 6.25 13.57
CA LYS A 21 -7.75 7.31 14.27
C LYS A 21 -7.33 8.64 13.65
N VAL A 22 -7.99 9.01 12.55
CA VAL A 22 -7.74 10.23 11.78
C VAL A 22 -7.63 11.46 12.69
N SER A 23 -8.51 11.57 13.70
CA SER A 23 -8.47 12.64 14.69
C SER A 23 -7.20 12.67 15.54
N THR A 24 -6.62 11.52 15.86
CA THR A 24 -5.36 11.44 16.61
C THR A 24 -4.18 11.90 15.76
N ILE A 25 -4.15 11.50 14.49
CA ILE A 25 -3.10 11.91 13.55
C ILE A 25 -3.22 13.38 13.20
N GLU A 26 -4.44 13.90 13.07
CA GLU A 26 -4.69 15.31 12.87
C GLU A 26 -4.09 16.13 14.02
N SER A 27 -4.41 15.79 15.28
CA SER A 27 -3.80 16.46 16.43
C SER A 27 -2.27 16.37 16.42
N ALA A 28 -1.70 15.20 16.13
CA ALA A 28 -0.26 15.01 16.05
C ALA A 28 0.39 15.84 14.92
N ALA A 29 -0.24 15.90 13.75
CA ALA A 29 0.22 16.70 12.61
C ALA A 29 0.21 18.19 12.93
N ARG A 30 -0.80 18.68 13.67
CA ARG A 30 -0.81 20.05 14.18
C ARG A 30 0.35 20.30 15.14
N SER A 31 0.59 19.40 16.09
CA SER A 31 1.74 19.52 16.99
C SER A 31 3.07 19.53 16.26
N ILE A 32 3.23 18.74 15.20
CA ILE A 32 4.42 18.77 14.33
C ILE A 32 4.58 20.16 13.68
N LEU A 33 3.51 20.71 13.08
CA LEU A 33 3.55 22.04 12.44
C LEU A 33 3.99 23.14 13.43
N GLU A 34 3.41 23.14 14.63
CA GLU A 34 3.74 24.11 15.68
C GLU A 34 5.18 23.90 16.19
N SER A 35 5.67 22.66 16.23
CA SER A 35 7.02 22.31 16.71
C SER A 35 8.14 22.62 15.72
N ILE A 36 7.85 22.78 14.42
CA ILE A 36 8.84 23.16 13.41
C ILE A 36 9.39 24.57 13.67
N GLY A 37 8.69 25.40 14.45
CA GLY A 37 9.19 26.68 14.97
C GLY A 37 9.21 27.84 13.96
N GLY A 38 8.80 27.61 12.71
CA GLY A 38 8.74 28.61 11.65
C GLY A 38 7.38 28.75 10.97
N GLU A 39 6.36 28.01 11.43
CA GLU A 39 5.02 27.98 10.83
C GLU A 39 3.96 28.40 11.86
N ASP A 40 2.92 29.09 11.38
CA ASP A 40 1.71 29.40 12.14
C ASP A 40 0.60 28.43 11.71
N ALA A 41 0.23 27.48 12.58
CA ALA A 41 -0.78 26.47 12.29
C ALA A 41 -2.18 27.07 12.01
N ASP A 42 -2.44 28.30 12.46
CA ASP A 42 -3.73 28.98 12.28
C ASP A 42 -3.77 29.88 11.03
N ARG A 43 -2.66 30.00 10.28
CA ARG A 43 -2.66 30.71 9.00
C ARG A 43 -3.60 30.03 8.01
N GLN A 44 -4.25 30.83 7.16
CA GLN A 44 -5.29 30.38 6.22
C GLN A 44 -4.91 29.11 5.43
N GLY A 45 -3.64 28.96 5.03
CA GLY A 45 -3.16 27.80 4.28
C GLY A 45 -3.02 26.51 5.10
N LEU A 46 -2.79 26.60 6.42
CA LEU A 46 -2.46 25.46 7.28
C LEU A 46 -3.59 24.96 8.17
N GLN A 47 -4.65 25.73 8.37
CA GLN A 47 -5.79 25.31 9.21
C GLN A 47 -6.31 23.91 8.88
N LYS A 48 -6.33 23.55 7.59
CA LYS A 48 -6.75 22.23 7.11
C LYS A 48 -5.60 21.25 6.83
N THR A 49 -4.34 21.66 7.00
CA THR A 49 -3.17 20.80 6.79
C THR A 49 -3.19 19.57 7.70
N PRO A 50 -3.47 19.69 9.01
CA PRO A 50 -3.55 18.53 9.89
C PRO A 50 -4.51 17.43 9.39
N MET A 51 -5.73 17.81 9.01
CA MET A 51 -6.72 16.90 8.41
C MET A 51 -6.23 16.31 7.08
N ARG A 52 -5.67 17.14 6.19
CA ARG A 52 -5.15 16.67 4.89
C ARG A 52 -4.01 15.67 5.08
N TYR A 53 -3.11 15.93 6.03
CA TYR A 53 -2.02 15.04 6.37
C TYR A 53 -2.53 13.70 6.88
N ALA A 54 -3.50 13.70 7.79
CA ALA A 54 -4.09 12.47 8.32
C ALA A 54 -4.73 11.61 7.22
N LYS A 55 -5.50 12.23 6.32
CA LYS A 55 -6.09 11.54 5.16
C LYS A 55 -5.05 11.03 4.16
N ALA A 56 -3.98 11.80 3.94
CA ALA A 56 -2.89 11.37 3.07
C ALA A 56 -2.18 10.15 3.65
N LEU A 57 -1.89 10.15 4.96
CA LEU A 57 -1.25 9.02 5.62
C LEU A 57 -2.14 7.77 5.61
N GLU A 58 -3.46 7.93 5.80
CA GLU A 58 -4.45 6.86 5.65
C GLU A 58 -4.42 6.26 4.25
N PHE A 59 -4.44 7.09 3.21
CA PHE A 59 -4.34 6.61 1.83
C PHE A 59 -3.03 5.87 1.56
N LEU A 60 -1.89 6.42 2.00
CA LEU A 60 -0.56 5.85 1.78
C LEU A 60 -0.32 4.54 2.55
N THR A 61 -1.17 4.23 3.53
CA THR A 61 -1.08 3.02 4.36
C THR A 61 -2.31 2.11 4.22
N LYS A 62 -3.19 2.37 3.26
CA LYS A 62 -4.44 1.61 3.01
C LYS A 62 -4.21 0.12 2.81
N GLY A 63 -3.07 -0.28 2.25
CA GLY A 63 -2.70 -1.68 2.00
C GLY A 63 -2.68 -2.58 3.24
N TYR A 64 -2.61 -2.01 4.46
CA TYR A 64 -2.78 -2.81 5.69
C TYR A 64 -4.21 -3.32 5.91
N SER A 65 -5.19 -2.66 5.30
CA SER A 65 -6.62 -3.00 5.40
C SER A 65 -7.17 -3.73 4.18
N GLU A 66 -6.37 -3.86 3.12
CA GLU A 66 -6.76 -4.57 1.90
C GLU A 66 -6.49 -6.08 2.03
N SER A 67 -7.36 -6.89 1.44
CA SER A 67 -7.22 -8.35 1.40
C SER A 67 -6.78 -8.80 0.02
N LEU A 68 -5.82 -9.74 -0.03
CA LEU A 68 -5.42 -10.36 -1.30
C LEU A 68 -6.59 -11.07 -1.98
N ASP A 69 -7.49 -11.71 -1.22
CA ASP A 69 -8.67 -12.40 -1.77
C ASP A 69 -9.60 -11.40 -2.49
N GLU A 70 -9.80 -10.22 -1.91
CA GLU A 70 -10.62 -9.14 -2.49
C GLU A 70 -9.93 -8.46 -3.68
N ILE A 71 -8.60 -8.31 -3.64
CA ILE A 71 -7.83 -7.75 -4.75
C ILE A 71 -7.89 -8.71 -5.94
N VAL A 72 -7.62 -9.99 -5.73
CA VAL A 72 -7.61 -11.02 -6.78
C VAL A 72 -9.01 -11.22 -7.35
N ASN A 73 -10.04 -11.30 -6.49
CA ASN A 73 -11.45 -11.40 -6.87
C ASN A 73 -11.69 -12.45 -7.97
N ASP A 74 -11.21 -13.67 -7.73
CA ASP A 74 -11.33 -14.83 -8.63
C ASP A 74 -10.85 -14.60 -10.08
N ALA A 75 -10.01 -13.58 -10.32
CA ALA A 75 -9.42 -13.31 -11.64
C ALA A 75 -8.27 -14.27 -11.96
N ILE A 76 -8.53 -15.57 -11.82
CA ILE A 76 -7.63 -16.67 -12.09
C ILE A 76 -8.22 -17.47 -13.24
N PHE A 77 -7.45 -17.63 -14.31
CA PHE A 77 -7.87 -18.28 -15.54
C PHE A 77 -7.13 -19.60 -15.70
N ASP A 78 -7.86 -20.67 -16.01
CA ASP A 78 -7.24 -21.94 -16.33
C ASP A 78 -6.60 -21.87 -17.74
N VAL A 79 -5.39 -22.40 -17.86
CA VAL A 79 -4.66 -22.55 -19.13
C VAL A 79 -4.23 -24.00 -19.28
N GLU A 80 -4.29 -24.52 -20.50
CA GLU A 80 -3.95 -25.92 -20.75
C GLU A 80 -2.47 -26.20 -20.41
N PRO A 81 -2.16 -27.30 -19.69
CA PRO A 81 -0.79 -27.62 -19.26
C PRO A 81 0.20 -27.84 -20.41
N SER A 82 -0.28 -28.17 -21.62
CA SER A 82 0.55 -28.34 -22.81
C SER A 82 0.97 -27.03 -23.47
N ASP A 83 0.34 -25.91 -23.10
CA ASP A 83 0.36 -24.70 -23.93
C ASP A 83 1.17 -23.54 -23.33
N ASN A 84 1.62 -23.61 -22.06
CA ASN A 84 2.34 -22.48 -21.43
C ASN A 84 3.30 -22.88 -20.29
N ASP A 85 4.52 -23.31 -20.64
CA ASP A 85 5.70 -23.28 -19.76
C ASP A 85 6.48 -21.94 -19.91
N GLU A 86 5.88 -20.95 -20.59
CA GLU A 86 6.50 -19.67 -20.88
C GLU A 86 6.30 -18.66 -19.72
N MET A 87 7.26 -17.75 -19.56
CA MET A 87 7.21 -16.72 -18.52
C MET A 87 6.16 -15.67 -18.87
N VAL A 88 5.24 -15.42 -17.94
CA VAL A 88 4.42 -14.22 -17.95
C VAL A 88 5.20 -13.11 -17.26
N MET A 89 5.37 -11.97 -17.94
CA MET A 89 6.09 -10.82 -17.40
C MET A 89 5.30 -9.53 -17.58
N VAL A 90 5.14 -8.79 -16.49
CA VAL A 90 4.63 -7.42 -16.47
C VAL A 90 5.75 -6.53 -15.97
N ARG A 91 6.09 -5.51 -16.74
CA ARG A 91 7.19 -4.59 -16.43
C ARG A 91 6.68 -3.19 -16.19
N ASP A 92 7.54 -2.36 -15.61
CA ASP A 92 7.35 -0.93 -15.47
C ASP A 92 6.06 -0.58 -14.70
N ILE A 93 5.75 -1.36 -13.65
CA ILE A 93 4.63 -1.05 -12.77
C ILE A 93 5.06 0.05 -11.80
N ASP A 94 4.45 1.23 -11.90
CA ASP A 94 4.71 2.33 -10.97
C ASP A 94 4.37 1.94 -9.53
N MET A 95 5.30 2.19 -8.62
CA MET A 95 5.16 1.88 -7.20
C MET A 95 5.50 3.09 -6.34
N PHE A 96 4.63 3.37 -5.38
CA PHE A 96 4.79 4.43 -4.39
C PHE A 96 4.69 3.83 -2.99
N SER A 97 5.57 4.25 -2.09
CA SER A 97 5.59 3.71 -0.73
C SER A 97 6.17 4.70 0.27
N LEU A 98 6.13 4.33 1.54
CA LEU A 98 6.73 5.04 2.65
C LEU A 98 7.88 4.23 3.24
N CYS A 99 9.02 4.87 3.45
CA CYS A 99 10.12 4.28 4.20
C CYS A 99 9.76 4.25 5.69
N GLU A 100 9.74 3.07 6.31
CA GLU A 100 9.35 2.92 7.71
C GLU A 100 10.28 3.64 8.70
N HIS A 101 11.53 3.88 8.31
CA HIS A 101 12.52 4.53 9.17
C HIS A 101 12.29 6.04 9.31
N HIS A 102 11.78 6.68 8.26
CA HIS A 102 11.70 8.15 8.18
C HIS A 102 10.30 8.66 7.86
N LEU A 103 9.39 7.76 7.49
CA LEU A 103 8.06 8.06 6.95
C LEU A 103 8.09 9.01 5.75
N LEU A 104 9.20 9.00 5.00
CA LEU A 104 9.34 9.72 3.75
C LEU A 104 8.98 8.82 2.56
N PRO A 105 8.36 9.40 1.51
CA PRO A 105 8.06 8.64 0.31
C PRO A 105 9.30 8.13 -0.40
N PHE A 106 9.22 6.92 -0.94
CA PHE A 106 10.08 6.45 -2.02
C PHE A 106 9.21 5.92 -3.16
N TYR A 107 9.72 6.01 -4.37
CA TYR A 107 9.01 5.62 -5.59
C TYR A 107 9.97 4.93 -6.54
N GLY A 108 9.42 4.09 -7.41
CA GLY A 108 10.18 3.35 -8.41
C GLY A 108 9.26 2.50 -9.27
N THR A 109 9.85 1.57 -10.00
CA THR A 109 9.12 0.59 -10.81
C THR A 109 9.31 -0.82 -10.24
N VAL A 110 8.30 -1.66 -10.43
CA VAL A 110 8.33 -3.08 -10.08
C VAL A 110 8.10 -3.90 -11.35
N ASP A 111 8.98 -4.87 -11.58
CA ASP A 111 8.83 -5.88 -12.62
C ASP A 111 8.40 -7.20 -11.96
N ILE A 112 7.34 -7.82 -12.46
CA ILE A 112 6.83 -9.11 -11.98
C ILE A 112 6.94 -10.13 -13.09
N GLY A 113 7.64 -11.23 -12.82
CA GLY A 113 7.73 -12.40 -13.69
C GLY A 113 7.35 -13.66 -12.95
N TYR A 114 6.54 -14.52 -13.58
CA TYR A 114 6.22 -15.85 -13.06
C TYR A 114 5.97 -16.84 -14.19
N ILE A 115 6.16 -18.14 -13.91
CA ILE A 115 5.83 -19.24 -14.84
C ILE A 115 4.53 -19.87 -14.33
N PRO A 116 3.42 -19.79 -15.08
CA PRO A 116 2.14 -20.34 -14.68
C PRO A 116 2.17 -21.87 -14.64
N ARG A 117 1.33 -22.49 -13.80
CA ARG A 117 1.10 -23.95 -13.79
C ARG A 117 -0.38 -24.25 -13.92
N GLY A 118 -0.86 -24.23 -15.16
CA GLY A 118 -2.26 -24.43 -15.48
C GLY A 118 -3.20 -23.29 -15.05
N LYS A 119 -2.67 -22.24 -14.40
CA LYS A 119 -3.43 -21.07 -13.94
C LYS A 119 -2.65 -19.78 -14.18
N VAL A 120 -3.33 -18.77 -14.73
CA VAL A 120 -2.81 -17.43 -15.00
C VAL A 120 -3.62 -16.41 -14.21
N LEU A 121 -2.93 -15.50 -13.53
CA LEU A 121 -3.55 -14.36 -12.86
C LEU A 121 -3.83 -13.25 -13.88
N GLY A 122 -5.01 -12.64 -13.83
CA GLY A 122 -5.34 -11.48 -14.65
C GLY A 122 -4.30 -10.36 -14.48
N LEU A 123 -3.73 -9.88 -15.60
CA LEU A 123 -2.59 -8.95 -15.59
C LEU A 123 -2.87 -7.67 -14.79
N SER A 124 -4.11 -7.17 -14.82
CA SER A 124 -4.52 -5.98 -14.06
C SER A 124 -4.48 -6.17 -12.54
N LYS A 125 -4.44 -7.42 -12.05
CA LYS A 125 -4.31 -7.72 -10.62
C LYS A 125 -2.87 -7.62 -10.13
N LEU A 126 -1.90 -7.88 -11.01
CA LEU A 126 -0.48 -7.73 -10.67
C LEU A 126 -0.16 -6.28 -10.28
N ALA A 127 -0.68 -5.31 -11.04
CA ALA A 127 -0.54 -3.89 -10.72
C ALA A 127 -1.28 -3.46 -9.44
N ARG A 128 -2.35 -4.18 -9.05
CA ARG A 128 -3.06 -3.89 -7.79
C ARG A 128 -2.37 -4.49 -6.58
N ILE A 129 -1.68 -5.62 -6.75
CA ILE A 129 -0.92 -6.29 -5.69
C ILE A 129 0.32 -5.45 -5.30
N THR A 130 0.85 -4.64 -6.23
CA THR A 130 2.00 -3.76 -5.98
C THR A 130 1.68 -2.49 -5.20
N GLU A 131 0.40 -2.13 -5.05
CA GLU A 131 -0.04 -0.93 -4.29
C GLU A 131 0.23 -1.06 -2.78
#